data_AF-A0A8T6NEX6-F1
#
_entry.id   AF-A0A8T6NEX6-F1
#
_cell.length_a   1.000
_cell.length_b   1.000
_cell.length_c   1.000
_cell.angle_alpha   90.00
_cell.angle_beta   90.00
_cell.angle_gamma   90.00
#
_symmetry.space_group_name_H-M   'P 1'
#
loop_
_entity.id
_entity.type
_entity.pdbx_description
1 polymer ?
#
loop_
_entity_poly.entity_id
_entity_poly.type
_entity_poly.pdbx_seq_one_letter_code
_entity_poly.pdbx_strand_id
1 'polypeptide(L)'
;MTLEDDEQAVSPVIATILMVAITVVLSGVIYVWASSLADTSAKGVPRITFTLDSSQALGGDAPFHRITVTGSQVELATQAVQVLLEYTDSAGESHSEIFNLADTTVYGFFPGNSETLVTFTDAVGSNNGVTKSSFDTGDTIYIRTSTADGEPMTNLYVSVSYNPATGSGGSVLRTWSGL
;
A
#
# COMPACT_ATOMS: atom_id res chain seq x y z
N MET A 1 53.04 50.73 16.57
CA MET A 1 52.58 49.45 15.98
C MET A 1 51.07 49.48 16.00
N THR A 2 50.44 49.88 14.89
CA THR A 2 48.98 49.81 14.72
C THR A 2 48.69 49.74 13.22
N LEU A 3 48.44 48.51 12.79
CA LEU A 3 47.61 48.02 11.68
C LEU A 3 47.65 48.83 10.37
N GLU A 4 48.35 48.25 9.40
CA GLU A 4 48.30 48.61 7.99
C GLU A 4 46.86 48.46 7.46
N ASP A 5 46.51 49.41 6.60
CA ASP A 5 45.19 49.61 5.99
C ASP A 5 44.97 48.55 4.90
N ASP A 6 44.38 47.42 5.28
CA ASP A 6 44.00 46.32 4.38
C ASP A 6 42.64 46.56 3.69
N GLU A 7 42.28 47.83 3.44
CA GLU A 7 41.07 48.24 2.73
C GLU A 7 41.36 48.36 1.22
N GLN A 8 41.94 47.30 0.63
CA GLN A 8 42.10 47.23 -0.82
C GLN A 8 40.73 47.20 -1.50
N ALA A 9 40.38 48.33 -2.13
CA ALA A 9 39.18 48.50 -2.92
C ALA A 9 39.09 47.40 -4.00
N VAL A 10 38.21 46.42 -3.77
CA VAL A 10 37.90 45.37 -4.73
C VAL A 10 37.31 46.02 -5.98
N SER A 11 37.94 45.79 -7.15
CA SER A 11 37.50 46.36 -8.42
C SER A 11 36.02 46.01 -8.70
N PRO A 12 35.19 46.94 -9.23
CA PRO A 12 33.76 46.72 -9.47
C PRO A 12 33.43 45.45 -10.27
N VAL A 13 34.34 45.04 -11.16
CA VAL A 13 34.19 43.82 -11.97
C VAL A 13 34.56 42.56 -11.19
N ILE A 14 35.59 42.65 -10.34
CA ILE A 14 36.02 41.53 -9.52
C ILE A 14 34.99 41.25 -8.43
N ALA A 15 34.40 42.29 -7.84
CA ALA A 15 33.34 42.18 -6.86
C ALA A 15 32.11 41.43 -7.41
N THR A 16 31.70 41.73 -8.65
CA THR A 16 30.53 41.08 -9.26
C THR A 16 30.80 39.62 -9.63
N ILE A 17 31.99 39.29 -10.13
CA ILE A 17 32.37 37.89 -10.41
C ILE A 17 32.38 37.06 -9.14
N LEU A 18 32.96 37.57 -8.04
CA LEU A 18 33.00 36.86 -6.76
C LEU A 18 31.59 36.65 -6.17
N MET A 19 30.74 37.67 -6.28
CA MET A 19 29.34 37.60 -5.83
C MET A 19 28.54 36.57 -6.64
N VAL A 20 28.67 36.56 -7.96
CA VAL A 20 27.98 35.57 -8.80
C VAL A 20 28.51 34.17 -8.52
N ALA A 21 29.84 34.01 -8.42
CA ALA A 21 30.47 32.71 -8.14
C ALA A 21 29.94 32.09 -6.83
N ILE A 22 29.85 32.85 -5.74
CA ILE A 22 29.34 32.31 -4.47
C ILE A 22 27.85 31.95 -4.54
N THR A 23 27.03 32.74 -5.25
CA THR A 23 25.60 32.44 -5.38
C THR A 23 25.31 31.16 -6.17
N VAL A 24 26.11 30.87 -7.21
CA VAL A 24 26.01 29.64 -7.99
C VAL A 24 26.41 28.43 -7.15
N VAL A 25 27.46 28.57 -6.33
CA VAL A 25 27.89 27.49 -5.41
C VAL A 25 26.83 27.24 -4.34
N LEU A 26 26.33 28.31 -3.69
CA LEU A 26 25.30 28.19 -2.64
C LEU A 26 24.00 27.61 -3.19
N SER A 27 23.56 28.03 -4.37
CA SER A 27 22.35 27.46 -5.00
C SER A 27 22.52 25.99 -5.35
N GLY A 28 23.71 25.58 -5.81
CA GLY A 28 24.04 24.18 -6.06
C GLY A 28 24.01 23.31 -4.79
N VAL A 29 24.61 23.78 -3.69
CA VAL A 29 24.59 23.06 -2.40
C VAL A 29 23.17 22.97 -1.84
N ILE A 30 22.41 24.07 -1.89
CA ILE A 30 21.00 24.09 -1.48
C ILE A 30 20.17 23.15 -2.34
N TYR A 31 20.41 23.06 -3.65
CA TYR A 31 19.69 22.12 -4.53
C TYR A 31 19.95 20.67 -4.14
N VAL A 32 21.19 20.27 -3.86
CA VAL A 32 21.52 18.91 -3.43
C VAL A 32 20.89 18.60 -2.07
N TRP A 33 20.91 19.55 -1.14
CA TRP A 33 20.25 19.40 0.17
C TRP A 33 18.73 19.33 0.05
N ALA A 34 18.12 20.21 -0.74
CA ALA A 34 16.68 20.23 -0.98
C ALA A 34 16.22 18.97 -1.70
N SER A 35 16.99 18.46 -2.67
CA SER A 35 16.72 17.19 -3.35
C SER A 35 16.79 16.02 -2.38
N SER A 36 17.82 15.97 -1.52
CA SER A 36 17.94 14.95 -0.48
C SER A 36 16.83 15.01 0.57
N LEU A 37 16.25 16.19 0.82
CA LEU A 37 15.08 16.36 1.69
C LEU A 37 13.76 16.08 0.96
N ALA A 38 13.68 16.35 -0.34
CA ALA A 38 12.51 16.04 -1.16
C ALA A 38 12.38 14.53 -1.37
N ASP A 39 13.48 13.79 -1.39
CA ASP A 39 13.50 12.32 -1.39
C ASP A 39 13.20 11.72 0.01
N THR A 40 12.47 12.46 0.85
CA THR A 40 11.83 11.94 2.06
C THR A 40 10.46 11.37 1.73
N SER A 41 10.37 10.54 0.68
CA SER A 41 9.26 9.59 0.52
C SER A 41 9.37 8.48 1.59
N ALA A 42 9.42 8.92 2.85
CA ALA A 42 9.49 8.16 4.08
C ALA A 42 8.09 8.02 4.71
N LYS A 43 7.02 8.25 3.93
CA LYS A 43 5.76 7.55 4.20
C LYS A 43 5.98 6.11 3.75
N GLY A 44 6.73 5.37 4.56
CA GLY A 44 7.03 3.97 4.30
C GLY A 44 5.75 3.18 4.08
N VAL A 45 5.85 2.11 3.29
CA VAL A 45 4.75 1.16 3.09
C VAL A 45 4.12 0.84 4.45
N PRO A 46 2.80 0.99 4.60
CA PRO A 46 2.11 0.69 5.86
C PRO A 46 2.49 -0.70 6.36
N ARG A 47 2.90 -0.80 7.63
CA ARG A 47 3.23 -2.08 8.25
C ARG A 47 1.95 -2.72 8.77
N ILE A 48 1.52 -3.77 8.08
CA ILE A 48 0.35 -4.57 8.45
C ILE A 48 0.78 -6.02 8.61
N THR A 49 0.29 -6.65 9.67
CA THR A 49 0.53 -8.06 9.98
C THR A 49 -0.72 -8.86 9.67
N PHE A 50 -0.52 -9.96 8.95
CA PHE A 50 -1.59 -10.84 8.51
C PHE A 50 -1.37 -12.26 9.00
N THR A 51 -2.47 -12.92 9.36
CA THR A 51 -2.52 -14.35 9.64
C THR A 51 -3.44 -15.03 8.63
N LEU A 52 -2.98 -16.16 8.09
CA LEU A 52 -3.73 -17.00 7.17
C LEU A 52 -4.26 -18.21 7.93
N ASP A 53 -5.54 -18.50 7.77
CA ASP A 53 -6.21 -19.69 8.24
C ASP A 53 -6.86 -20.42 7.05
N SER A 54 -6.34 -21.61 6.74
CA SER A 54 -6.81 -22.47 5.65
C SER A 54 -7.64 -23.67 6.15
N SER A 55 -8.10 -23.66 7.40
CA SER A 55 -8.85 -24.78 7.97
C SER A 55 -10.17 -25.07 7.25
N GLN A 56 -10.73 -24.07 6.56
CA GLN A 56 -11.96 -24.19 5.76
C GLN A 56 -11.68 -24.29 4.25
N ALA A 57 -10.42 -24.46 3.84
CA ALA A 57 -10.04 -24.44 2.42
C ALA A 57 -10.47 -25.70 1.64
N LEU A 58 -10.76 -26.80 2.36
CA LEU A 58 -11.04 -28.12 1.77
C LEU A 58 -12.40 -28.70 2.20
N GLY A 59 -13.28 -27.92 2.83
CA GLY A 59 -14.56 -28.44 3.34
C GLY A 59 -15.63 -27.37 3.52
N GLY A 60 -16.89 -27.81 3.51
CA GLY A 60 -18.08 -26.94 3.56
C GLY A 60 -18.69 -26.69 2.17
N ASP A 61 -19.84 -26.03 2.15
CA ASP A 61 -20.59 -25.67 0.93
C ASP A 61 -19.91 -24.53 0.14
N ALA A 62 -19.06 -23.76 0.82
CA ALA A 62 -18.24 -22.68 0.25
C ALA A 62 -16.86 -22.70 0.91
N PRO A 63 -15.89 -23.47 0.40
CA PRO A 63 -14.56 -23.55 1.00
C PRO A 63 -13.75 -22.27 0.75
N PHE A 64 -12.96 -21.85 1.74
CA PHE A 64 -12.22 -20.58 1.69
C PHE A 64 -10.94 -20.57 2.52
N HIS A 65 -10.02 -19.69 2.14
CA HIS A 65 -8.95 -19.19 3.00
C HIS A 65 -9.40 -17.92 3.70
N ARG A 66 -9.07 -17.81 4.98
CA ARG A 66 -9.33 -16.63 5.80
C ARG A 66 -8.02 -15.91 6.08
N ILE A 67 -7.93 -14.66 5.66
CA ILE A 67 -6.79 -13.77 5.92
C ILE A 67 -7.26 -12.71 6.90
N THR A 68 -6.79 -12.78 8.14
CA THR A 68 -7.14 -11.79 9.18
C THR A 68 -5.96 -10.85 9.44
N VAL A 69 -6.27 -9.57 9.55
CA VAL A 69 -5.31 -8.54 9.95
C VAL A 69 -5.16 -8.59 11.47
N THR A 70 -4.00 -9.02 11.95
CA THR A 70 -3.73 -9.19 13.39
C THR A 70 -3.02 -8.00 14.01
N GLY A 71 -2.53 -7.07 13.20
CA GLY A 71 -1.94 -5.84 13.70
C GLY A 71 -1.71 -4.84 12.58
N SER A 72 -2.08 -3.60 12.83
CA SER A 72 -1.81 -2.47 11.95
C SER A 72 -1.24 -1.30 12.74
N GLN A 73 -0.27 -0.58 12.15
CA GLN A 73 0.25 0.67 12.72
C GLN A 73 -0.64 1.87 12.36
N VAL A 74 -1.39 1.78 11.25
CA VAL A 74 -2.21 2.87 10.70
C VAL A 74 -3.50 2.31 10.12
N GLU A 75 -4.60 3.03 10.29
CA GLU A 75 -5.85 2.72 9.59
C GLU A 75 -5.69 3.10 8.11
N LEU A 76 -5.89 2.14 7.21
CA LEU A 76 -5.90 2.41 5.77
C LEU A 76 -7.32 2.65 5.29
N ALA A 77 -7.48 3.46 4.25
CA ALA A 77 -8.80 3.64 3.63
C ALA A 77 -9.13 2.40 2.79
N THR A 78 -10.27 1.76 3.05
CA THR A 78 -10.73 0.54 2.36
C THR A 78 -10.74 0.69 0.84
N GLN A 79 -11.14 1.86 0.34
CA GLN A 79 -11.14 2.21 -1.10
C GLN A 79 -9.77 2.19 -1.78
N ALA A 80 -8.70 2.32 -1.01
CA ALA A 80 -7.33 2.30 -1.49
C ALA A 80 -6.68 0.91 -1.35
N VAL A 81 -7.38 -0.09 -0.80
CA VAL A 81 -6.87 -1.45 -0.70
C VAL A 81 -7.47 -2.31 -1.81
N GLN A 82 -6.61 -3.10 -2.46
CA GLN A 82 -6.99 -4.00 -3.55
C GLN A 82 -6.38 -5.37 -3.33
N VAL A 83 -7.16 -6.41 -3.64
CA VAL A 83 -6.73 -7.80 -3.63
C VAL A 83 -6.66 -8.28 -5.08
N LEU A 84 -5.46 -8.67 -5.51
CA LEU A 84 -5.27 -9.45 -6.72
C LEU A 84 -5.38 -10.92 -6.36
N LEU A 85 -6.24 -11.64 -7.06
CA LEU A 85 -6.37 -13.09 -7.00
C LEU A 85 -6.00 -13.66 -8.37
N GLU A 86 -5.06 -14.59 -8.37
CA GLU A 86 -4.74 -15.38 -9.56
C GLU A 86 -4.95 -16.86 -9.22
N TYR A 87 -5.57 -17.58 -10.13
CA TYR A 87 -5.86 -19.01 -9.94
C TYR A 87 -5.88 -19.73 -11.29
N THR A 88 -5.76 -21.05 -11.24
CA THR A 88 -5.92 -21.93 -12.38
C THR A 88 -7.21 -22.73 -12.21
N ASP A 89 -8.09 -22.67 -13.20
CA ASP A 89 -9.37 -23.38 -13.20
C ASP A 89 -9.21 -24.88 -13.51
N SER A 90 -10.32 -25.63 -13.49
CA SER A 90 -10.31 -27.07 -13.78
C SER A 90 -10.00 -27.40 -15.25
N ALA A 91 -10.09 -26.42 -16.16
CA ALA A 91 -9.66 -26.55 -17.56
C ALA A 91 -8.15 -26.28 -17.74
N GLY A 92 -7.46 -25.81 -16.69
CA GLY A 92 -6.04 -25.46 -16.73
C GLY A 92 -5.77 -24.04 -17.23
N GLU A 93 -6.79 -23.19 -17.36
CA GLU A 93 -6.65 -21.79 -17.74
C GLU A 93 -6.34 -20.92 -16.52
N SER A 94 -5.41 -19.99 -16.67
CA SER A 94 -5.03 -19.05 -15.60
C SER A 94 -5.89 -17.80 -15.67
N HIS A 95 -6.52 -17.46 -14.56
CA HIS A 95 -7.34 -16.27 -14.36
C HIS A 95 -6.64 -15.31 -13.41
N SER A 96 -6.82 -14.01 -13.62
CA SER A 96 -6.22 -12.94 -12.83
C SER A 96 -7.25 -11.83 -12.67
N GLU A 97 -7.70 -11.61 -11.43
CA GLU A 97 -8.79 -10.71 -11.08
C GLU A 97 -8.40 -9.78 -9.93
N ILE A 98 -8.84 -8.52 -10.02
CA ILE A 98 -8.56 -7.50 -9.01
C ILE A 98 -9.88 -7.09 -8.34
N PHE A 99 -9.92 -7.19 -7.02
CA PHE A 99 -11.06 -6.83 -6.19
C PHE A 99 -10.70 -5.63 -5.31
N ASN A 100 -11.51 -4.57 -5.39
CA ASN A 100 -11.40 -3.45 -4.45
C ASN A 100 -12.20 -3.75 -3.20
N LEU A 101 -11.63 -3.53 -2.01
CA LEU A 101 -12.30 -3.86 -0.75
C LEU A 101 -13.51 -2.96 -0.47
N ALA A 102 -13.61 -1.79 -1.10
CA ALA A 102 -14.76 -0.90 -0.99
C ALA A 102 -15.86 -1.21 -2.01
N ASP A 103 -15.68 -2.21 -2.88
CA ASP A 103 -16.73 -2.59 -3.83
C ASP A 103 -17.93 -3.19 -3.09
N THR A 104 -19.13 -2.86 -3.56
CA THR A 104 -20.41 -3.22 -2.93
C THR A 104 -20.74 -4.70 -2.98
N THR A 105 -20.01 -5.48 -3.78
CA THR A 105 -20.12 -6.95 -3.87
C THR A 105 -19.11 -7.68 -2.99
N VAL A 106 -18.05 -6.96 -2.58
CA VAL A 106 -16.93 -7.48 -1.77
C VAL A 106 -17.13 -7.13 -0.30
N TYR A 107 -17.50 -5.87 -0.01
CA TYR A 107 -17.61 -5.33 1.33
C TYR A 107 -18.84 -5.86 2.09
N GLY A 108 -18.63 -6.37 3.30
CA GLY A 108 -19.68 -6.85 4.20
C GLY A 108 -20.18 -8.26 3.90
N PHE A 109 -19.49 -8.99 3.02
CA PHE A 109 -19.86 -10.35 2.64
C PHE A 109 -18.87 -11.38 3.19
N PHE A 110 -19.33 -12.62 3.27
CA PHE A 110 -18.50 -13.79 3.53
C PHE A 110 -18.85 -14.88 2.49
N PRO A 111 -17.99 -15.89 2.28
CA PRO A 111 -18.19 -16.89 1.22
C PRO A 111 -19.51 -17.67 1.27
N GLY A 112 -20.19 -17.73 2.43
CA GLY A 112 -21.47 -18.41 2.56
C GLY A 112 -22.70 -17.54 2.23
N ASN A 113 -22.53 -16.24 1.97
CA ASN A 113 -23.63 -15.34 1.56
C ASN A 113 -23.36 -14.56 0.26
N SER A 114 -22.22 -14.80 -0.39
CA SER A 114 -21.86 -14.19 -1.67
C SER A 114 -21.12 -15.19 -2.57
N GLU A 115 -21.38 -15.10 -3.88
CA GLU A 115 -20.69 -15.87 -4.92
C GLU A 115 -19.36 -15.24 -5.35
N THR A 116 -19.03 -14.04 -4.86
CA THR A 116 -17.77 -13.37 -5.18
C THR A 116 -16.57 -14.15 -4.61
N LEU A 117 -15.51 -14.27 -5.42
CA LEU A 117 -14.30 -15.01 -5.06
C LEU A 117 -13.56 -14.42 -3.87
N VAL A 118 -13.52 -13.08 -3.80
CA VAL A 118 -12.93 -12.33 -2.70
C VAL A 118 -14.03 -11.56 -1.99
N THR A 119 -14.14 -11.74 -0.68
CA THR A 119 -15.07 -10.97 0.16
C THR A 119 -14.34 -10.40 1.36
N PHE A 120 -14.86 -9.32 1.92
CA PHE A 120 -14.21 -8.56 2.97
C PHE A 120 -15.20 -8.24 4.09
N THR A 121 -14.80 -8.50 5.33
CA THR A 121 -15.55 -8.09 6.52
C THR A 121 -14.70 -7.17 7.37
N ASP A 122 -15.26 -6.01 7.66
CA ASP A 122 -14.70 -4.94 8.47
C ASP A 122 -15.08 -5.14 9.94
N ALA A 123 -14.08 -5.19 10.82
CA ALA A 123 -14.26 -5.21 12.26
C ALA A 123 -14.48 -3.78 12.75
N VAL A 124 -15.74 -3.32 12.70
CA VAL A 124 -16.08 -1.92 13.00
C VAL A 124 -15.56 -1.47 14.37
N GLY A 125 -14.50 -0.65 14.35
CA GLY A 125 -14.03 0.13 15.49
C GLY A 125 -14.87 1.39 15.66
N SER A 126 -15.46 1.61 16.84
CA SER A 126 -16.10 2.89 17.14
C SER A 126 -15.04 3.88 17.62
N ASN A 127 -14.61 4.80 16.76
CA ASN A 127 -13.80 5.94 17.16
C ASN A 127 -14.71 7.18 17.20
N ASN A 128 -15.10 7.61 18.41
CA ASN A 128 -15.98 8.77 18.64
C ASN A 128 -17.34 8.73 17.89
N GLY A 129 -17.91 7.55 17.67
CA GLY A 129 -19.28 7.41 17.14
C GLY A 129 -19.44 7.65 15.63
N VAL A 130 -18.35 7.89 14.89
CA VAL A 130 -18.36 7.91 13.42
C VAL A 130 -17.80 6.59 12.92
N THR A 131 -18.66 5.72 12.41
CA THR A 131 -18.25 4.50 11.70
C THR A 131 -17.69 4.92 10.35
N LYS A 132 -16.38 4.84 10.18
CA LYS A 132 -15.72 4.92 8.87
C LYS A 132 -15.29 3.51 8.52
N SER A 133 -15.42 3.14 7.24
CA SER A 133 -14.78 1.91 6.80
C SER A 133 -13.28 2.16 6.71
N SER A 134 -12.54 1.35 7.44
CA SER A 134 -11.09 1.33 7.47
C SER A 134 -10.61 -0.10 7.23
N PHE A 135 -9.34 -0.21 6.85
CA PHE A 135 -8.62 -1.46 6.80
C PHE A 135 -7.57 -1.46 7.93
N ASP A 136 -7.87 -2.14 9.02
CA ASP A 136 -7.08 -2.18 10.26
C ASP A 136 -7.18 -3.53 11.00
N THR A 137 -6.93 -3.54 12.32
CA THR A 137 -6.78 -4.77 13.10
C THR A 137 -8.13 -5.39 13.43
N GLY A 138 -8.32 -6.66 13.06
CA GLY A 138 -9.58 -7.40 13.24
C GLY A 138 -10.28 -7.68 11.92
N ASP A 139 -9.93 -6.92 10.88
CA ASP A 139 -10.49 -7.09 9.55
C ASP A 139 -10.10 -8.41 8.93
N THR A 140 -11.00 -8.93 8.10
CA THR A 140 -10.84 -10.24 7.49
C THR A 140 -11.19 -10.22 6.01
N ILE A 141 -10.28 -10.75 5.21
CA ILE A 141 -10.47 -11.04 3.79
C ILE A 141 -10.69 -12.55 3.65
N TYR A 142 -11.70 -12.94 2.90
CA TYR A 142 -11.97 -14.33 2.56
C TYR A 142 -11.71 -14.54 1.08
N ILE A 143 -10.99 -15.62 0.76
CA ILE A 143 -10.67 -16.04 -0.60
C ILE A 143 -11.29 -17.42 -0.81
N ARG A 144 -12.24 -17.54 -1.73
CA ARG A 144 -12.82 -18.85 -2.07
C ARG A 144 -11.78 -19.74 -2.74
N THR A 145 -11.86 -21.04 -2.49
CA THR A 145 -11.02 -22.06 -3.16
C THR A 145 -11.75 -22.78 -4.30
N SER A 146 -12.98 -22.36 -4.59
CA SER A 146 -13.78 -22.85 -5.70
C SER A 146 -14.36 -21.69 -6.50
N THR A 147 -14.62 -21.92 -7.79
CA THR A 147 -15.33 -20.99 -8.66
C THR A 147 -16.80 -20.84 -8.25
N ALA A 148 -17.50 -19.90 -8.88
CA ALA A 148 -18.96 -19.73 -8.72
C ALA A 148 -19.73 -21.02 -9.09
N ASP A 149 -19.20 -21.81 -10.02
CA ASP A 149 -19.77 -23.09 -10.45
C ASP A 149 -19.43 -24.25 -9.49
N GLY A 150 -18.66 -24.00 -8.43
CA GLY A 150 -18.24 -25.00 -7.44
C GLY A 150 -17.02 -25.82 -7.85
N GLU A 151 -16.36 -25.48 -8.96
CA GLU A 151 -15.16 -26.18 -9.42
C GLU A 151 -13.95 -25.78 -8.57
N PRO A 152 -13.08 -26.75 -8.19
CA PRO A 152 -11.92 -26.45 -7.39
C PRO A 152 -10.91 -25.62 -8.18
N MET A 153 -10.35 -24.62 -7.52
CA MET A 153 -9.25 -23.81 -8.04
C MET A 153 -7.91 -24.39 -7.60
N THR A 154 -6.90 -24.25 -8.45
CA THR A 154 -5.53 -24.66 -8.13
C THR A 154 -4.55 -23.51 -8.36
N ASN A 155 -3.35 -23.62 -7.79
CA ASN A 155 -2.28 -22.62 -7.93
C ASN A 155 -2.73 -21.21 -7.51
N LEU A 156 -3.42 -21.10 -6.37
CA LEU A 156 -3.90 -19.81 -5.87
C LEU A 156 -2.72 -18.91 -5.48
N TYR A 157 -2.71 -17.72 -6.05
CA TYR A 157 -1.84 -16.61 -5.70
C TYR A 157 -2.69 -15.42 -5.29
N VAL A 158 -2.39 -14.85 -4.13
CA VAL A 158 -3.13 -13.72 -3.55
C VAL A 158 -2.13 -12.62 -3.23
N SER A 159 -2.42 -11.40 -3.67
CA SER A 159 -1.63 -10.21 -3.34
C SER A 159 -2.55 -9.11 -2.83
N VAL A 160 -2.29 -8.66 -1.60
CA VAL A 160 -2.96 -7.50 -1.01
C VAL A 160 -2.06 -6.29 -1.22
N SER A 161 -2.62 -5.24 -1.82
CA SER A 161 -1.90 -4.01 -2.14
C SER A 161 -2.65 -2.78 -1.66
N TYR A 162 -1.88 -1.73 -1.35
CA TYR A 162 -2.37 -0.41 -1.00
C TYR A 162 -2.02 0.58 -2.12
N ASN A 163 -3.04 1.09 -2.80
CA ASN A 163 -2.96 1.99 -3.93
C ASN A 163 -3.82 3.25 -3.69
N PRO A 164 -3.29 4.27 -2.98
CA PRO A 164 -4.00 5.52 -2.78
C PRO A 164 -4.02 6.34 -4.08
N ALA A 165 -5.16 6.97 -4.39
CA ALA A 165 -5.35 7.76 -5.60
C ALA A 165 -4.39 8.98 -5.75
N THR A 166 -3.66 9.36 -4.69
CA THR A 166 -2.85 10.58 -4.60
C THR A 166 -1.36 10.40 -4.95
N GLY A 167 -1.01 9.44 -5.82
CA GLY A 167 0.28 9.47 -6.53
C GLY A 167 1.49 8.86 -5.84
N SER A 168 1.34 8.20 -4.68
CA SER A 168 2.35 7.25 -4.21
C SER A 168 2.08 5.93 -4.89
N GLY A 169 3.02 5.44 -5.71
CA GLY A 169 2.87 4.16 -6.42
C GLY A 169 2.37 3.06 -5.49
N GLY A 170 1.43 2.24 -5.98
CA GLY A 170 0.81 1.17 -5.20
C GLY A 170 1.87 0.30 -4.52
N SER A 171 1.67 0.02 -3.24
CA SER A 171 2.60 -0.77 -2.43
C SER A 171 1.98 -2.12 -2.11
N VAL A 172 2.70 -3.21 -2.38
CA VAL A 172 2.25 -4.55 -1.98
C VAL A 172 2.45 -4.70 -0.48
N LEU A 173 1.36 -5.02 0.23
CA LEU A 173 1.35 -5.22 1.68
C LEU A 173 1.77 -6.65 2.04
N ARG A 174 1.22 -7.64 1.33
CA ARG A 174 1.51 -9.06 1.55
C ARG A 174 1.10 -9.89 0.34
N THR A 175 1.85 -10.95 0.08
CA THR A 175 1.51 -11.97 -0.92
C THR A 175 1.48 -13.36 -0.30
N TRP A 176 0.67 -14.23 -0.90
CA TRP A 176 0.56 -15.65 -0.62
C TRP A 176 0.57 -16.40 -1.95
N SER A 177 1.25 -17.53 -2.00
CA SER A 177 1.41 -18.34 -3.21
C SER A 177 1.31 -19.81 -2.86
N GLY A 178 0.71 -20.60 -3.76
CA GLY A 178 0.55 -22.05 -3.56
C GLY A 178 -0.39 -22.37 -2.41
N LEU A 179 -1.44 -21.56 -2.26
CA LEU A 179 -2.53 -21.80 -1.32
C LEU A 179 -3.35 -23.03 -1.72
#